data_AF-A0A5E4C5D2-F1
#
_entry.id   AF-A0A5E4C5D2-F1
#
_cell.length_a   1.000
_cell.length_b   1.000
_cell.length_c   1.000
_cell.angle_alpha   90.00
_cell.angle_beta   90.00
_cell.angle_gamma   90.00
#
_symmetry.space_group_name_H-M   'P 1'
#
loop_
_entity.id
_entity.type
_entity.pdbx_description
1 polymer ?
#
loop_
_entity_poly.entity_id
_entity_poly.type
_entity_poly.pdbx_seq_one_letter_code
_entity_poly.pdbx_strand_id
1 'polypeptide(L)'
;MAAFSKYLTARNSSLAGAAFLLLCLLHKRRRALGLHGKKSGKPPLQNNEKEGKKERAVVDRVFLSRLTQILKIMVPRTFCKETGYLILIAVMLVSRTYCDVWMIQNGTLIESGIIGRSRKDFKRYLFNFIAAMPLISLVNNFLKYGLNELKLCFRVRLTRYLYEEYLQAFTYYKMGNLDNRIANPDQLLTQDVEKFCNSVVDLYSNLIKPFLDIVLYIFKLTSAIGAEGPASMMAYLVVSGLFLTRLRRPIGKMTITEQKYEGEYRYVNSRLITNSEEIAFYDGNKREKQTIYSVFRKLVEHLHNFILFRFSMGFIDSIIAKYFATVVGYLVVSRPFLDLSHPRHLKSTHSELLEVK
;
A
#
# COMPACT_ATOMS: atom_id res chain seq x y z
N MET A 1 -34.03 -22.75 36.05
CA MET A 1 -32.72 -22.06 36.04
C MET A 1 -32.06 -22.14 34.65
N ALA A 2 -32.65 -21.49 33.63
CA ALA A 2 -32.14 -21.56 32.25
C ALA A 2 -32.21 -20.22 31.49
N ALA A 3 -32.31 -19.10 32.23
CA ALA A 3 -32.43 -17.75 31.64
C ALA A 3 -31.19 -16.86 31.84
N PHE A 4 -30.21 -17.26 32.66
CA PHE A 4 -29.02 -16.44 32.97
C PHE A 4 -27.77 -16.72 32.11
N SER A 5 -27.77 -17.80 31.31
CA SER A 5 -26.57 -18.23 30.55
C SER A 5 -26.39 -17.54 29.18
N LYS A 6 -27.46 -17.03 28.57
CA LYS A 6 -27.38 -16.42 27.21
C LYS A 6 -26.91 -14.97 27.18
N TYR A 7 -26.95 -14.24 28.30
CA TYR A 7 -26.53 -12.84 28.34
C TYR A 7 -25.05 -12.63 28.70
N LEU A 8 -24.37 -13.67 29.21
CA LEU A 8 -23.00 -13.54 29.73
C LEU A 8 -21.89 -13.78 28.69
N THR A 9 -22.18 -14.33 27.50
CA THR A 9 -21.11 -14.87 26.63
C THR A 9 -20.60 -13.90 25.54
N ALA A 10 -21.39 -12.91 25.11
CA ALA A 10 -20.96 -11.96 24.07
C ALA A 10 -20.28 -10.69 24.62
N ARG A 11 -20.74 -10.20 25.78
CA ARG A 11 -20.16 -9.01 26.43
C ARG A 11 -18.83 -9.34 27.12
N ASN A 12 -18.71 -10.54 27.70
CA ASN A 12 -17.48 -10.94 28.39
C ASN A 12 -16.36 -11.35 27.44
N SER A 13 -16.65 -11.80 26.22
CA SER A 13 -15.60 -12.15 25.23
C SER A 13 -14.95 -10.90 24.61
N SER A 14 -15.74 -9.87 24.32
CA SER A 14 -15.23 -8.56 23.87
C SER A 14 -14.51 -7.80 25.00
N LEU A 15 -15.03 -7.84 26.23
CA LEU A 15 -14.32 -7.31 27.41
C LEU A 15 -13.05 -8.12 27.74
N ALA A 16 -13.06 -9.44 27.59
CA ALA A 16 -11.87 -10.27 27.79
C ALA A 16 -10.80 -9.97 26.74
N GLY A 17 -11.19 -9.78 25.48
CA GLY A 17 -10.26 -9.37 24.40
C GLY A 17 -9.64 -7.98 24.66
N ALA A 18 -10.45 -7.02 25.10
CA ALA A 18 -9.98 -5.67 25.46
C ALA A 18 -9.09 -5.69 26.72
N ALA A 19 -9.46 -6.48 27.74
CA ALA A 19 -8.67 -6.67 28.95
C ALA A 19 -7.32 -7.36 28.64
N PHE A 20 -7.31 -8.34 27.73
CA PHE A 20 -6.10 -9.03 27.31
C PHE A 20 -5.16 -8.11 26.51
N LEU A 21 -5.72 -7.24 25.65
CA LEU A 21 -4.96 -6.21 24.94
C LEU A 21 -4.38 -5.16 25.90
N LEU A 22 -5.15 -4.70 26.89
CA LEU A 22 -4.69 -3.79 27.93
C LEU A 22 -3.60 -4.43 28.81
N LEU A 23 -3.76 -5.70 29.20
CA LEU A 23 -2.74 -6.47 29.92
C LEU A 23 -1.46 -6.63 29.09
N CYS A 24 -1.56 -6.95 27.81
CA CYS A 24 -0.41 -7.04 26.91
C CYS A 24 0.31 -5.70 26.75
N LEU A 25 -0.43 -4.58 26.61
CA LEU A 25 0.14 -3.24 26.53
C LEU A 25 0.83 -2.83 27.84
N LEU A 26 0.22 -3.12 28.99
CA LEU A 26 0.81 -2.87 30.30
C LEU A 26 2.06 -3.74 30.55
N HIS A 27 2.04 -5.00 30.13
CA HIS A 27 3.19 -5.90 30.27
C HIS A 27 4.36 -5.47 29.38
N LYS A 28 4.07 -4.99 28.16
CA LYS A 28 5.07 -4.42 27.25
C LYS A 28 5.68 -3.13 27.80
N ARG A 29 4.87 -2.28 28.45
CA ARG A 29 5.33 -1.04 29.11
C ARG A 29 6.18 -1.34 30.37
N ARG A 30 5.82 -2.35 31.17
CA ARG A 30 6.64 -2.82 32.31
C ARG A 30 7.97 -3.42 31.86
N ARG A 31 8.02 -4.20 30.77
CA ARG A 31 9.29 -4.68 30.20
C ARG A 31 10.17 -3.54 29.65
N ALA A 32 9.56 -2.50 29.05
CA ALA A 32 10.29 -1.33 28.59
C ALA A 32 10.89 -0.52 29.75
N LEU A 33 10.19 -0.41 30.90
CA LEU A 33 10.74 0.22 32.10
C LEU A 33 11.79 -0.66 32.81
N GLY A 34 11.57 -1.99 32.86
CA GLY A 34 12.49 -2.94 33.52
C GLY A 34 13.84 -3.09 32.81
N LEU A 35 13.92 -2.84 31.50
CA LEU A 35 15.19 -2.87 30.75
C LEU A 35 16.08 -1.64 31.00
N HIS A 36 15.53 -0.56 31.57
CA HIS A 36 16.29 0.67 31.81
C HIS A 36 17.00 0.70 33.18
N GLY A 37 16.76 -0.29 34.05
CA GLY A 37 17.30 -0.35 35.42
C GLY A 37 18.50 -1.30 35.62
N LYS A 38 19.05 -1.93 34.57
CA LYS A 38 20.13 -2.91 34.73
C LYS A 38 21.17 -2.89 33.61
N LYS A 39 21.97 -1.82 33.55
CA LYS A 39 23.29 -1.82 32.89
C LYS A 39 24.26 -0.95 33.69
N SER A 40 24.98 -1.57 34.62
CA SER A 40 26.23 -1.05 35.20
C SER A 40 27.36 -2.00 34.83
N GLY A 41 28.47 -1.44 34.33
CA GLY A 41 29.80 -2.08 34.30
C GLY A 41 30.19 -2.88 33.05
N LYS A 42 30.71 -2.20 32.01
CA LYS A 42 31.97 -2.52 31.28
C LYS A 42 32.20 -1.51 30.13
N PRO A 43 33.44 -1.07 29.86
CA PRO A 43 33.73 0.08 29.00
C PRO A 43 33.57 -0.24 27.50
N PRO A 44 33.27 0.75 26.64
CA PRO A 44 33.14 0.54 25.21
C PRO A 44 34.52 0.56 24.54
N LEU A 45 34.78 -0.46 23.71
CA LEU A 45 35.83 -0.43 22.71
C LEU A 45 35.51 0.68 21.70
N GLN A 46 36.41 1.64 21.66
CA GLN A 46 36.43 2.82 20.81
C GLN A 46 36.59 2.37 19.36
N ASN A 47 35.54 2.53 18.54
CA ASN A 47 35.67 2.54 17.09
C ASN A 47 35.29 3.94 16.60
N ASN A 48 36.33 4.74 16.36
CA ASN A 48 36.25 6.01 15.68
C ASN A 48 35.97 5.75 14.19
N GLU A 49 34.69 5.69 13.82
CA GLU A 49 34.29 5.95 12.45
C GLU A 49 33.40 7.20 12.44
N LYS A 50 33.93 8.24 11.79
CA LYS A 50 33.24 9.49 11.49
C LYS A 50 31.82 9.17 11.04
N GLU A 51 30.82 9.64 11.79
CA GLU A 51 29.43 9.67 11.37
C GLU A 51 29.31 10.59 10.14
N GLY A 52 29.54 10.02 8.95
CA GLY A 52 28.94 10.55 7.74
C GLY A 52 27.44 10.54 7.97
N LYS A 53 26.81 11.72 7.92
CA LYS A 53 25.35 11.89 7.98
C LYS A 53 24.71 10.91 6.99
N LYS A 54 24.26 9.75 7.49
CA LYS A 54 23.54 8.76 6.69
C LYS A 54 22.20 9.38 6.34
N GLU A 55 22.08 9.84 5.09
CA GLU A 55 20.84 10.35 4.51
C GLU A 55 19.74 9.33 4.82
N ARG A 56 18.82 9.74 5.68
CA ARG A 56 17.63 8.96 5.97
C ARG A 56 16.87 8.93 4.65
N ALA A 57 16.56 7.74 4.14
CA ALA A 57 15.62 7.57 3.04
C ALA A 57 14.21 7.93 3.54
N VAL A 58 13.99 9.22 3.76
CA VAL A 58 12.70 9.82 4.03
C VAL A 58 12.25 10.45 2.73
N VAL A 59 10.94 10.42 2.47
CA VAL A 59 10.34 11.17 1.37
C VAL A 59 10.48 12.66 1.68
N ASP A 60 11.68 13.20 1.42
CA ASP A 60 12.04 14.58 1.68
C ASP A 60 11.72 15.46 0.47
N ARG A 61 11.66 16.78 0.67
CA ARG A 61 11.50 17.74 -0.45
C ARG A 61 12.57 17.56 -1.53
N VAL A 62 13.77 17.13 -1.14
CA VAL A 62 14.87 16.81 -2.06
C VAL A 62 14.54 15.60 -2.92
N PHE A 63 13.90 14.56 -2.35
CA PHE A 63 13.45 13.39 -3.11
C PHE A 63 12.42 13.80 -4.17
N LEU A 64 11.42 14.61 -3.80
CA LEU A 64 10.43 15.10 -4.74
C LEU A 64 11.07 15.94 -5.85
N SER A 65 12.01 16.83 -5.51
CA SER A 65 12.73 17.63 -6.51
C SER A 65 13.50 16.76 -7.51
N ARG A 66 14.21 15.73 -7.02
CA ARG A 66 14.94 14.78 -7.88
C ARG A 66 13.97 13.97 -8.75
N LEU A 67 12.86 13.50 -8.19
CA LEU A 67 11.82 12.78 -8.92
C LEU A 67 11.20 13.64 -10.03
N THR A 68 10.88 14.91 -9.75
CA THR A 68 10.32 15.82 -10.76
C THR A 68 11.31 16.09 -11.89
N GLN A 69 12.60 16.19 -11.59
CA GLN A 69 13.64 16.34 -12.61
C GLN A 69 13.72 15.11 -13.52
N ILE A 70 13.68 13.90 -12.95
CA ILE A 70 13.68 12.64 -13.72
C ILE A 70 12.39 12.53 -14.55
N LEU A 71 11.23 12.86 -13.97
CA LEU A 71 9.95 12.87 -14.69
C LEU A 71 9.95 13.85 -15.87
N LYS A 72 10.61 15.00 -15.73
CA LYS A 72 10.76 15.98 -16.82
C LYS A 72 11.60 15.44 -17.97
N ILE A 73 12.57 14.58 -17.69
CA ILE A 73 13.38 13.89 -18.71
C ILE A 73 12.54 12.79 -19.40
N MET A 74 11.72 12.07 -18.64
CA MET A 74 10.84 11.02 -19.18
C MET A 74 9.70 11.59 -20.04
N VAL A 75 9.15 12.76 -19.68
CA VAL A 75 8.10 13.47 -20.42
C VAL A 75 8.56 14.90 -20.74
N PRO A 76 9.36 15.08 -21.80
CA PRO A 76 10.03 16.36 -22.10
C PRO A 76 9.11 17.42 -22.72
N ARG A 77 8.04 17.04 -23.43
CA ARG A 77 7.06 17.96 -24.02
C ARG A 77 5.65 17.39 -23.93
N THR A 78 4.65 18.29 -23.94
CA THR A 78 3.21 17.97 -23.92
C THR A 78 2.71 17.34 -25.22
N PHE A 79 3.45 17.46 -26.32
CA PHE A 79 3.17 16.85 -27.63
C PHE A 79 4.21 15.79 -27.96
N CYS A 80 4.26 14.72 -27.19
CA CYS A 80 5.06 13.54 -27.52
C CYS A 80 4.21 12.26 -27.44
N LYS A 81 4.72 11.17 -28.03
CA LYS A 81 4.05 9.85 -28.04
C LYS A 81 3.66 9.41 -26.61
N GLU A 82 4.50 9.72 -25.64
CA GLU A 82 4.32 9.39 -24.22
C GLU A 82 3.14 10.14 -23.60
N THR A 83 2.95 11.41 -23.95
CA THR A 83 1.79 12.18 -23.51
C THR A 83 0.51 11.67 -24.14
N GLY A 84 0.58 11.20 -25.39
CA GLY A 84 -0.51 10.47 -26.04
C GLY A 84 -0.92 9.23 -25.25
N TYR A 85 0.04 8.39 -24.85
CA TYR A 85 -0.24 7.22 -24.00
C TYR A 85 -0.75 7.61 -22.60
N LEU A 86 -0.24 8.67 -21.99
CA LEU A 86 -0.75 9.17 -20.71
C LEU A 86 -2.21 9.63 -20.79
N ILE A 87 -2.58 10.37 -21.84
CA ILE A 87 -3.96 10.78 -22.10
C ILE A 87 -4.83 9.56 -22.39
N LEU A 88 -4.34 8.62 -23.20
CA LEU A 88 -5.05 7.37 -23.48
C LEU A 88 -5.34 6.60 -22.19
N ILE A 89 -4.36 6.45 -21.30
CA ILE A 89 -4.53 5.80 -19.99
C ILE A 89 -5.53 6.57 -19.14
N ALA A 90 -5.48 7.91 -19.12
CA ALA A 90 -6.43 8.72 -18.36
C ALA A 90 -7.88 8.51 -18.86
N VAL A 91 -8.08 8.50 -20.17
CA VAL A 91 -9.39 8.22 -20.79
C VAL A 91 -9.84 6.80 -20.46
N MET A 92 -8.96 5.80 -20.60
CA MET A 92 -9.28 4.41 -20.30
C MET A 92 -9.58 4.18 -18.82
N LEU A 93 -8.96 4.92 -17.91
CA LEU A 93 -9.28 4.87 -16.48
C LEU A 93 -10.71 5.38 -16.22
N VAL A 94 -11.10 6.49 -16.84
CA VAL A 94 -12.47 7.03 -16.73
C VAL A 94 -13.48 6.07 -17.34
N SER A 95 -13.22 5.56 -18.55
CA SER A 95 -14.07 4.56 -19.20
C SER A 95 -14.23 3.31 -18.34
N ARG A 96 -13.15 2.85 -17.71
CA ARG A 96 -13.17 1.72 -16.79
C ARG A 96 -14.05 1.99 -15.58
N THR A 97 -13.89 3.14 -14.92
CA THR A 97 -14.73 3.45 -13.75
C THR A 97 -16.20 3.56 -14.14
N TYR A 98 -16.51 4.09 -15.34
CA TYR A 98 -17.88 4.09 -15.86
C TYR A 98 -18.42 2.67 -16.08
N CYS A 99 -17.63 1.78 -16.70
CA CYS A 99 -17.97 0.36 -16.85
C CYS A 99 -18.21 -0.33 -15.50
N ASP A 100 -17.37 -0.04 -14.50
CA ASP A 100 -17.50 -0.61 -13.15
C ASP A 100 -18.82 -0.13 -12.49
N VAL A 101 -19.18 1.16 -12.62
CA VAL A 101 -20.46 1.69 -12.12
C VAL A 101 -21.65 1.08 -12.87
N TRP A 102 -21.57 0.98 -14.20
CA TRP A 102 -22.62 0.35 -15.02
C TRP A 102 -22.83 -1.13 -14.64
N MET A 103 -21.76 -1.85 -14.35
CA MET A 103 -21.80 -3.24 -13.90
C MET A 103 -22.51 -3.36 -12.55
N ILE A 104 -22.23 -2.46 -11.59
CA ILE A 104 -22.91 -2.43 -10.29
C ILE A 104 -24.41 -2.17 -10.47
N GLN A 105 -24.79 -1.17 -11.28
CA GLN A 105 -26.19 -0.83 -11.53
C GLN A 105 -26.97 -1.95 -12.24
N ASN A 106 -26.39 -2.60 -13.25
CA ASN A 106 -27.06 -3.74 -13.88
C ASN A 106 -27.09 -4.97 -12.96
N GLY A 107 -26.09 -5.14 -12.10
CA GLY A 107 -26.10 -6.15 -11.04
C GLY A 107 -27.28 -6.00 -10.11
N THR A 108 -27.53 -4.78 -9.58
CA THR A 108 -28.68 -4.51 -8.71
C THR A 108 -30.01 -4.68 -9.43
N LEU A 109 -30.12 -4.28 -10.71
CA LEU A 109 -31.33 -4.51 -11.51
C LEU A 109 -31.63 -6.01 -11.71
N ILE A 110 -30.60 -6.83 -11.89
CA ILE A 110 -30.76 -8.29 -11.94
C ILE A 110 -31.26 -8.82 -10.60
N GLU A 111 -30.68 -8.38 -9.48
CA GLU A 111 -31.10 -8.75 -8.13
C GLU A 111 -32.57 -8.37 -7.88
N SER A 112 -32.96 -7.14 -8.19
CA SER A 112 -34.35 -6.67 -8.08
C SER A 112 -35.31 -7.47 -8.96
N GLY A 113 -34.89 -7.85 -10.18
CA GLY A 113 -35.68 -8.72 -11.06
C GLY A 113 -35.88 -10.14 -10.48
N ILE A 114 -34.89 -10.67 -9.76
CA ILE A 114 -34.99 -11.96 -9.04
C ILE A 114 -35.99 -11.83 -7.87
N ILE A 115 -35.86 -10.77 -7.07
CA ILE A 115 -36.72 -10.50 -5.91
C ILE A 115 -38.17 -10.26 -6.35
N GLY A 116 -38.38 -9.48 -7.40
CA GLY A 116 -39.69 -9.18 -7.99
C GLY A 116 -40.33 -10.36 -8.75
N ARG A 117 -39.65 -11.52 -8.82
CA ARG A 117 -40.13 -12.76 -9.47
C ARG A 117 -40.56 -12.61 -10.93
N SER A 118 -40.08 -11.57 -11.63
CA SER A 118 -40.36 -11.32 -13.04
C SER A 118 -39.34 -12.02 -13.94
N ARG A 119 -39.77 -13.13 -14.57
CA ARG A 119 -38.90 -13.90 -15.49
C ARG A 119 -38.50 -13.13 -16.76
N LYS A 120 -39.31 -12.16 -17.21
CA LYS A 120 -39.06 -11.39 -18.43
C LYS A 120 -37.96 -10.35 -18.20
N ASP A 121 -38.05 -9.60 -17.12
CA ASP A 121 -37.08 -8.55 -16.78
C ASP A 121 -35.73 -9.15 -16.40
N PHE A 122 -35.73 -10.25 -15.63
CA PHE A 122 -34.51 -10.99 -15.32
C PHE A 122 -33.77 -11.45 -16.60
N LYS A 123 -34.47 -12.05 -17.57
CA LYS A 123 -33.83 -12.50 -18.82
C LYS A 123 -33.26 -11.33 -19.62
N ARG A 124 -33.97 -10.19 -19.67
CA ARG A 124 -33.52 -8.98 -20.37
C ARG A 124 -32.27 -8.39 -19.73
N TYR A 125 -32.25 -8.21 -18.42
CA TYR A 125 -31.09 -7.67 -17.71
C TYR A 125 -29.89 -8.62 -17.77
N LEU A 126 -30.13 -9.92 -17.63
CA LEU A 126 -29.08 -10.94 -17.76
C LEU A 126 -28.46 -10.95 -19.16
N PHE A 127 -29.28 -10.88 -20.21
CA PHE A 127 -28.78 -10.85 -21.58
C PHE A 127 -27.97 -9.57 -21.86
N ASN A 128 -28.46 -8.40 -21.42
CA ASN A 128 -27.72 -7.15 -21.53
C ASN A 128 -26.38 -7.20 -20.78
N PHE A 129 -26.35 -7.84 -19.61
CA PHE A 129 -25.13 -8.02 -18.82
C PHE A 129 -24.11 -8.91 -19.54
N ILE A 130 -24.55 -10.06 -20.08
CA ILE A 130 -23.70 -10.96 -20.86
C ILE A 130 -23.17 -10.28 -22.12
N ALA A 131 -24.01 -9.52 -22.84
CA ALA A 131 -23.61 -8.79 -24.04
C ALA A 131 -22.56 -7.71 -23.76
N ALA A 132 -22.58 -7.10 -22.57
CA ALA A 132 -21.61 -6.08 -22.17
C ALA A 132 -20.28 -6.64 -21.63
N MET A 133 -20.22 -7.91 -21.19
CA MET A 133 -18.99 -8.51 -20.64
C MET A 133 -17.76 -8.40 -21.57
N PRO A 134 -17.86 -8.72 -22.88
CA PRO A 134 -16.71 -8.60 -23.78
C PRO A 134 -16.18 -7.18 -23.88
N LEU A 135 -17.08 -6.19 -23.92
CA LEU A 135 -16.70 -4.77 -23.98
C LEU A 135 -15.95 -4.33 -22.71
N ILE A 136 -16.46 -4.71 -21.54
CA ILE A 136 -15.81 -4.39 -20.25
C ILE A 136 -14.42 -5.05 -20.18
N SER A 137 -14.31 -6.31 -20.61
CA SER A 137 -13.03 -7.01 -20.68
C SER A 137 -12.05 -6.32 -21.63
N LEU A 138 -12.53 -5.85 -22.78
CA LEU A 138 -11.72 -5.13 -23.77
C LEU A 138 -11.17 -3.82 -23.19
N VAL A 139 -11.99 -3.01 -22.53
CA VAL A 139 -11.54 -1.77 -21.86
C VAL A 139 -10.46 -2.07 -20.81
N ASN A 140 -10.64 -3.12 -20.01
CA ASN A 140 -9.67 -3.49 -18.98
C ASN A 140 -8.34 -3.97 -19.57
N ASN A 141 -8.37 -4.76 -20.65
CA ASN A 141 -7.16 -5.21 -21.33
C ASN A 141 -6.46 -4.07 -22.08
N PHE A 142 -7.21 -3.15 -22.67
CA PHE A 142 -6.66 -1.99 -23.35
C PHE A 142 -5.97 -1.03 -22.38
N LEU A 143 -6.54 -0.84 -21.17
CA LEU A 143 -5.87 -0.12 -20.10
C LEU A 143 -4.55 -0.77 -19.68
N LYS A 144 -4.52 -2.11 -19.51
CA LYS A 144 -3.29 -2.85 -19.20
C LYS A 144 -2.24 -2.70 -20.29
N TYR A 145 -2.67 -2.80 -21.55
CA TYR A 145 -1.82 -2.60 -22.71
C TYR A 145 -1.20 -1.18 -22.70
N GLY A 146 -2.02 -0.15 -22.51
CA GLY A 146 -1.55 1.24 -22.42
C GLY A 146 -0.52 1.45 -21.29
N LEU A 147 -0.75 0.87 -20.11
CA LEU A 147 0.20 0.94 -18.99
C LEU A 147 1.53 0.26 -19.32
N ASN A 148 1.51 -0.91 -19.97
CA ASN A 148 2.72 -1.63 -20.34
C ASN A 148 3.53 -0.91 -21.43
N GLU A 149 2.86 -0.36 -22.44
CA GLU A 149 3.50 0.47 -23.46
C GLU A 149 4.13 1.73 -22.85
N LEU A 150 3.44 2.38 -21.90
CA LEU A 150 4.00 3.54 -21.21
C LEU A 150 5.27 3.17 -20.42
N LYS A 151 5.27 2.03 -19.71
CA LYS A 151 6.46 1.52 -19.00
C LYS A 151 7.64 1.32 -19.95
N LEU A 152 7.39 0.70 -21.11
CA LEU A 152 8.41 0.46 -22.12
C LEU A 152 8.94 1.78 -22.68
N CYS A 153 8.07 2.71 -23.02
CA CYS A 153 8.45 4.00 -23.59
C CYS A 153 9.31 4.82 -22.61
N PHE A 154 8.91 4.83 -21.33
CA PHE A 154 9.67 5.43 -20.24
C PHE A 154 11.05 4.80 -20.06
N ARG A 155 11.13 3.46 -20.09
CA ARG A 155 12.41 2.73 -20.06
C ARG A 155 13.30 3.14 -21.22
N VAL A 156 12.82 3.08 -22.46
CA VAL A 156 13.61 3.41 -23.65
C VAL A 156 14.19 4.83 -23.56
N ARG A 157 13.38 5.81 -23.15
CA ARG A 157 13.83 7.19 -23.05
C ARG A 157 14.82 7.42 -21.91
N LEU A 158 14.51 6.91 -20.71
CA LEU A 158 15.38 7.11 -19.55
C LEU A 158 16.73 6.40 -19.75
N THR A 159 16.71 5.17 -20.26
CA THR A 159 17.92 4.42 -20.59
C THR A 159 18.75 5.14 -21.64
N ARG A 160 18.15 5.64 -22.73
CA ARG A 160 18.87 6.39 -23.76
C ARG A 160 19.55 7.64 -23.20
N TYR A 161 18.82 8.45 -22.43
CA TYR A 161 19.37 9.64 -21.80
C TYR A 161 20.54 9.33 -20.85
N LEU A 162 20.39 8.28 -20.02
CA LEU A 162 21.44 7.88 -19.08
C LEU A 162 22.69 7.34 -19.81
N TYR A 163 22.53 6.60 -20.90
CA TYR A 163 23.67 6.15 -21.69
C TYR A 163 24.37 7.28 -22.45
N GLU A 164 23.63 8.28 -22.95
CA GLU A 164 24.22 9.47 -23.58
C GLU A 164 25.13 10.22 -22.58
N GLU A 165 24.68 10.44 -21.34
CA GLU A 165 25.48 11.06 -20.27
C GLU A 165 26.62 10.15 -19.77
N TYR A 166 26.36 8.84 -19.60
CA TYR A 166 27.36 7.89 -19.09
C TYR A 166 28.56 7.73 -20.02
N LEU A 167 28.33 7.77 -21.33
CA LEU A 167 29.38 7.68 -22.35
C LEU A 167 30.06 9.04 -22.62
N GLN A 168 29.53 10.15 -22.10
CA GLN A 168 30.12 11.46 -22.29
C GLN A 168 31.38 11.64 -21.43
N ALA A 169 32.44 12.21 -22.02
CA ALA A 169 33.65 12.68 -21.34
C ALA A 169 34.33 11.69 -20.36
N PHE A 170 34.39 10.40 -20.72
CA PHE A 170 34.97 9.33 -19.91
C PHE A 170 34.30 9.13 -18.54
N THR A 171 33.02 9.52 -18.41
CA THR A 171 32.27 9.39 -17.16
C THR A 171 32.18 7.94 -16.69
N TYR A 172 32.07 6.97 -17.61
CA TYR A 172 32.14 5.55 -17.30
C TYR A 172 33.39 5.15 -16.48
N TYR A 173 34.55 5.73 -16.79
CA TYR A 173 35.79 5.46 -16.07
C TYR A 173 35.81 6.17 -14.72
N LYS A 174 35.38 7.44 -14.68
CA LYS A 174 35.33 8.21 -13.43
C LYS A 174 34.37 7.61 -12.41
N MET A 175 33.21 7.15 -12.87
CA MET A 175 32.16 6.59 -12.03
C MET A 175 32.50 5.19 -11.51
N GLY A 176 33.30 4.40 -12.24
CA GLY A 176 33.76 3.09 -11.79
C GLY A 176 34.98 3.14 -10.86
N ASN A 177 35.95 4.02 -11.15
CA ASN A 177 37.26 3.96 -10.51
C ASN A 177 37.60 5.18 -9.61
N LEU A 178 36.97 6.33 -9.83
CA LEU A 178 37.34 7.59 -9.15
C LEU A 178 36.27 8.09 -8.16
N ASP A 179 35.00 7.76 -8.38
CA ASP A 179 33.88 8.18 -7.54
C ASP A 179 33.18 6.98 -6.89
N ASN A 180 33.43 6.79 -5.58
CA ASN A 180 32.84 5.70 -4.82
C ASN A 180 31.44 6.04 -4.26
N ARG A 181 30.85 7.18 -4.66
CA ARG A 181 29.50 7.59 -4.22
C ARG A 181 28.39 6.77 -4.87
N ILE A 182 28.63 6.23 -6.06
CA ILE A 182 27.66 5.41 -6.79
C ILE A 182 28.19 3.98 -6.87
N ALA A 183 27.69 3.12 -5.98
CA ALA A 183 28.02 1.70 -6.01
C ALA A 183 27.31 1.02 -7.19
N ASN A 184 28.03 0.21 -7.96
CA ASN A 184 27.52 -0.64 -9.04
C ASN A 184 26.73 0.12 -10.13
N PRO A 185 27.41 0.95 -10.96
CA PRO A 185 26.78 1.69 -12.04
C PRO A 185 26.11 0.77 -13.08
N ASP A 186 26.63 -0.43 -13.27
CA ASP A 186 26.06 -1.47 -14.14
C ASP A 186 24.65 -1.89 -13.69
N GLN A 187 24.46 -2.14 -12.40
CA GLN A 187 23.15 -2.48 -11.84
C GLN A 187 22.19 -1.29 -11.93
N LEU A 188 22.70 -0.08 -11.68
CA LEU A 188 21.90 1.15 -11.74
C LEU A 188 21.34 1.38 -13.15
N LEU A 189 22.19 1.37 -14.17
CA LEU A 189 21.81 1.64 -15.56
C LEU A 189 20.91 0.56 -16.19
N THR A 190 20.96 -0.67 -15.67
CA THR A 190 20.21 -1.81 -16.23
C THR A 190 18.94 -2.11 -15.45
N GLN A 191 19.07 -2.64 -14.23
CA GLN A 191 17.96 -3.18 -13.46
C GLN A 191 17.18 -2.08 -12.72
N ASP A 192 17.88 -1.11 -12.16
CA ASP A 192 17.23 -0.12 -11.31
C ASP A 192 16.42 0.89 -12.13
N VAL A 193 16.89 1.25 -13.33
CA VAL A 193 16.13 2.04 -14.31
C VAL A 193 14.82 1.34 -14.69
N GLU A 194 14.87 0.04 -14.98
CA GLU A 194 13.67 -0.74 -15.29
C GLU A 194 12.68 -0.74 -14.11
N LYS A 195 13.16 -1.08 -12.91
CA LYS A 195 12.33 -1.10 -11.69
C LYS A 195 11.74 0.26 -11.39
N PHE A 196 12.51 1.33 -11.58
CA PHE A 196 12.06 2.70 -11.39
C PHE A 196 10.93 3.07 -12.35
N CYS A 197 11.10 2.85 -13.66
CA CYS A 197 10.06 3.13 -14.66
C CYS A 197 8.77 2.36 -14.38
N ASN A 198 8.88 1.07 -14.05
CA ASN A 198 7.72 0.26 -13.69
C ASN A 198 7.00 0.81 -12.46
N SER A 199 7.76 1.14 -11.41
CA SER A 199 7.22 1.68 -10.16
C SER A 199 6.54 3.04 -10.36
N VAL A 200 7.06 3.91 -11.22
CA VAL A 200 6.46 5.23 -11.52
C VAL A 200 5.10 5.07 -12.21
N VAL A 201 5.01 4.20 -13.22
CA VAL A 201 3.73 3.96 -13.93
C VAL A 201 2.72 3.26 -13.04
N ASP A 202 3.17 2.28 -12.25
CA ASP A 202 2.29 1.60 -11.30
C ASP A 202 1.80 2.55 -10.20
N LEU A 203 2.65 3.45 -9.72
CA LEU A 203 2.25 4.49 -8.78
C LEU A 203 1.19 5.42 -9.39
N TYR A 204 1.36 5.84 -10.64
CA TYR A 204 0.38 6.66 -11.37
C TYR A 204 -0.99 5.97 -11.43
N SER A 205 -1.04 4.71 -11.88
CA SER A 205 -2.29 3.94 -11.97
C SER A 205 -2.92 3.69 -10.59
N ASN A 206 -2.13 3.33 -9.59
CA ASN A 206 -2.61 2.98 -8.25
C ASN A 206 -3.08 4.20 -7.45
N LEU A 207 -2.68 5.42 -7.81
CA LEU A 207 -3.17 6.65 -7.19
C LEU A 207 -4.40 7.20 -7.91
N ILE A 208 -4.39 7.24 -9.24
CA ILE A 208 -5.47 7.87 -10.01
C ILE A 208 -6.75 7.05 -9.97
N LYS A 209 -6.65 5.71 -10.01
CA LYS A 209 -7.83 4.86 -9.99
C LYS A 209 -8.68 5.09 -8.73
N PRO A 210 -8.15 4.93 -7.49
CA PRO A 210 -8.92 5.22 -6.28
C PRO A 210 -9.41 6.68 -6.20
N PHE A 211 -8.64 7.63 -6.72
CA PHE A 211 -9.05 9.03 -6.74
C PHE A 211 -10.30 9.26 -7.60
N LEU A 212 -10.32 8.73 -8.83
CA LEU A 212 -11.48 8.81 -9.72
C LEU A 212 -12.69 8.10 -9.13
N ASP A 213 -12.48 6.91 -8.54
CA ASP A 213 -13.53 6.15 -7.87
C ASP A 213 -14.16 6.97 -6.75
N ILE A 214 -13.34 7.58 -5.87
CA ILE A 214 -13.81 8.45 -4.77
C ILE A 214 -14.63 9.62 -5.31
N VAL A 215 -14.15 10.33 -6.34
CA VAL A 215 -14.85 11.48 -6.93
C VAL A 215 -16.21 11.05 -7.49
N LEU A 216 -16.27 9.95 -8.26
CA LEU A 216 -17.52 9.45 -8.81
C LEU A 216 -18.50 8.96 -7.73
N TYR A 217 -18.01 8.29 -6.69
CA TYR A 217 -18.84 7.88 -5.56
C TYR A 217 -19.45 9.08 -4.83
N ILE A 218 -18.69 10.15 -4.61
CA ILE A 218 -19.22 11.39 -4.00
C ILE A 218 -20.32 11.98 -4.87
N PHE A 219 -20.10 12.10 -6.19
CA PHE A 219 -21.10 12.66 -7.10
C PHE A 219 -22.39 11.83 -7.11
N LYS A 220 -22.28 10.50 -7.22
CA LYS A 220 -23.44 9.59 -7.22
C LYS A 220 -24.19 9.62 -5.89
N LEU A 221 -23.46 9.58 -4.76
CA LEU A 221 -24.07 9.55 -3.44
C LEU A 221 -24.71 10.91 -3.08
N THR A 222 -24.08 12.02 -3.48
CA THR A 222 -24.66 13.37 -3.33
C THR A 222 -25.94 13.51 -4.13
N SER A 223 -25.98 12.99 -5.35
CA SER A 223 -27.18 13.03 -6.19
C SER A 223 -28.33 12.17 -5.64
N ALA A 224 -28.04 11.10 -4.90
CA ALA A 224 -29.06 10.18 -4.38
C ALA A 224 -29.63 10.63 -3.03
N ILE A 225 -28.75 10.98 -2.07
CA ILE A 225 -29.07 11.14 -0.64
C ILE A 225 -28.87 12.60 -0.16
N GLY A 226 -28.22 13.45 -0.96
CA GLY A 226 -27.80 14.80 -0.55
C GLY A 226 -26.35 14.84 -0.05
N ALA A 227 -25.81 16.05 0.12
CA ALA A 227 -24.37 16.27 0.36
C ALA A 227 -23.88 15.84 1.77
N GLU A 228 -24.78 15.77 2.76
CA GLU A 228 -24.40 15.47 4.16
C GLU A 228 -23.90 14.03 4.37
N GLY A 229 -24.49 13.06 3.66
CA GLY A 229 -24.08 11.66 3.73
C GLY A 229 -22.63 11.43 3.25
N PRO A 230 -22.29 11.77 1.99
CA PRO A 230 -20.92 11.71 1.48
C PRO A 230 -19.92 12.50 2.31
N ALA A 231 -20.30 13.68 2.83
CA ALA A 231 -19.44 14.50 3.67
C ALA A 231 -19.03 13.78 4.97
N SER A 232 -19.98 13.12 5.64
CA SER A 232 -19.68 12.34 6.85
C SER A 232 -18.78 11.12 6.58
N MET A 233 -18.96 10.45 5.44
CA MET A 233 -18.13 9.32 5.03
C MET A 233 -16.72 9.76 4.66
N MET A 234 -16.58 10.92 4.00
CA MET A 234 -15.30 11.55 3.71
C MET A 234 -14.57 11.96 4.99
N ALA A 235 -15.27 12.60 5.93
CA ALA A 235 -14.69 12.96 7.22
C ALA A 235 -14.16 11.72 7.95
N TYR A 236 -14.92 10.62 7.95
CA TYR A 236 -14.47 9.35 8.50
C TYR A 236 -13.21 8.82 7.78
N LEU A 237 -13.19 8.81 6.44
CA LEU A 237 -12.03 8.36 5.65
C LEU A 237 -10.77 9.19 5.94
N VAL A 238 -10.89 10.52 6.03
CA VAL A 238 -9.76 11.40 6.32
C VAL A 238 -9.24 11.18 7.75
N VAL A 239 -10.12 11.13 8.74
CA VAL A 239 -9.74 10.92 10.15
C VAL A 239 -9.10 9.55 10.35
N SER A 240 -9.76 8.50 9.87
CA SER A 240 -9.25 7.12 9.95
C SER A 240 -7.95 6.95 9.17
N GLY A 241 -7.84 7.55 7.98
CA GLY A 241 -6.64 7.54 7.16
C GLY A 241 -5.44 8.23 7.83
N LEU A 242 -5.65 9.41 8.42
CA LEU A 242 -4.61 10.12 9.18
C LEU A 242 -4.18 9.32 10.41
N PHE A 243 -5.13 8.75 11.14
CA PHE A 243 -4.86 7.93 12.33
C PHE A 243 -4.07 6.66 11.98
N LEU A 244 -4.50 5.91 10.95
CA LEU A 244 -3.81 4.71 10.46
C LEU A 244 -2.41 5.05 9.93
N THR A 245 -2.26 6.16 9.22
CA THR A 245 -0.96 6.63 8.72
C THR A 245 -0.01 6.96 9.88
N ARG A 246 -0.51 7.60 10.95
CA ARG A 246 0.25 7.90 12.17
C ARG A 246 0.73 6.62 12.85
N LEU A 247 -0.14 5.61 12.96
CA LEU A 247 0.18 4.29 13.52
C LEU A 247 1.18 3.51 12.66
N ARG A 248 1.19 3.71 11.33
CA ARG A 248 2.09 3.03 10.39
C ARG A 248 3.51 3.61 10.35
N ARG A 249 3.73 4.87 10.75
CA ARG A 249 5.06 5.54 10.78
C ARG A 249 6.24 4.70 11.32
N PRO A 250 6.14 3.94 12.42
CA PRO A 250 7.26 3.13 12.93
C PRO A 250 7.73 2.01 11.99
N ILE A 251 6.90 1.54 11.03
CA ILE A 251 7.28 0.47 10.10
C ILE A 251 8.55 0.84 9.33
N GLY A 252 8.66 2.09 8.86
CA GLY A 252 9.84 2.53 8.09
C GLY A 252 11.13 2.42 8.91
N LYS A 253 11.10 2.77 10.20
CA LYS A 253 12.27 2.61 11.08
C LYS A 253 12.64 1.14 11.26
N MET A 254 11.65 0.26 11.41
CA MET A 254 11.87 -1.18 11.55
C MET A 254 12.44 -1.82 10.27
N THR A 255 11.99 -1.37 9.09
CA THR A 255 12.53 -1.82 7.80
C THR A 255 13.98 -1.37 7.59
N ILE A 256 14.35 -0.16 8.03
CA ILE A 256 15.75 0.27 7.96
C ILE A 256 16.63 -0.59 8.86
N THR A 257 16.18 -0.90 10.07
CA THR A 257 16.93 -1.80 10.97
C THR A 257 17.01 -3.22 10.43
N GLU A 258 15.97 -3.71 9.75
CA GLU A 258 15.97 -5.01 9.06
C GLU A 258 17.04 -5.05 7.97
N GLN A 259 17.07 -4.05 7.09
CA GLN A 259 18.09 -3.92 6.04
C GLN A 259 19.51 -3.81 6.62
N LYS A 260 19.68 -3.14 7.76
CA LYS A 260 20.97 -3.10 8.46
C LYS A 260 21.42 -4.49 8.91
N TYR A 261 20.54 -5.27 9.54
CA TYR A 261 20.87 -6.62 9.99
C TYR A 261 21.09 -7.60 8.82
N GLU A 262 20.30 -7.49 7.75
CA GLU A 262 20.54 -8.25 6.51
C GLU A 262 21.88 -7.88 5.88
N GLY A 263 22.23 -6.59 5.87
CA GLY A 263 23.53 -6.11 5.40
C GLY A 263 24.69 -6.65 6.24
N GLU A 264 24.58 -6.63 7.57
CA GLU A 264 25.58 -7.21 8.49
C GLU A 264 25.74 -8.72 8.24
N TYR A 265 24.64 -9.44 8.03
CA TYR A 265 24.65 -10.86 7.69
C TYR A 265 25.34 -11.13 6.35
N ARG A 266 25.00 -10.37 5.30
CA ARG A 266 25.64 -10.48 3.98
C ARG A 266 27.12 -10.15 4.04
N TYR A 267 27.51 -9.13 4.82
CA TYR A 267 28.90 -8.75 5.00
C TYR A 267 29.73 -9.88 5.64
N VAL A 268 29.23 -10.49 6.72
CA VAL A 268 29.92 -11.63 7.36
C VAL A 268 30.04 -12.81 6.39
N ASN A 269 29.02 -13.07 5.58
CA ASN A 269 29.08 -14.12 4.57
C ASN A 269 30.08 -13.80 3.45
N SER A 270 30.16 -12.55 3.02
CA SER A 270 31.17 -12.10 2.04
C SER A 270 32.58 -12.26 2.60
N ARG A 271 32.79 -11.89 3.88
CA ARG A 271 34.08 -12.04 4.56
C ARG A 271 34.52 -13.51 4.63
N LEU A 272 33.59 -14.42 4.91
CA LEU A 272 33.85 -15.87 4.90
C LEU A 272 34.35 -16.34 3.53
N ILE A 273 33.78 -15.84 2.44
CA ILE A 273 34.18 -16.20 1.07
C ILE A 273 35.57 -15.63 0.75
N THR A 274 35.81 -14.35 1.04
CA THR A 274 37.07 -13.67 0.75
C THR A 274 38.24 -14.28 1.50
N ASN A 275 38.05 -14.65 2.77
CA ASN A 275 39.11 -15.20 3.63
C ASN A 275 38.99 -16.74 3.75
N SER A 276 38.39 -17.40 2.77
CA SER A 276 38.09 -18.83 2.84
C SER A 276 39.35 -19.70 2.95
N GLU A 277 40.45 -19.29 2.30
CA GLU A 277 41.74 -19.97 2.34
C GLU A 277 42.38 -19.92 3.74
N GLU A 278 42.41 -18.74 4.37
CA GLU A 278 42.92 -18.56 5.74
C GLU A 278 42.11 -19.40 6.75
N ILE A 279 40.79 -19.39 6.61
CA ILE A 279 39.88 -20.10 7.51
C ILE A 279 40.06 -21.62 7.36
N ALA A 280 40.26 -22.11 6.14
CA ALA A 280 40.55 -23.52 5.87
C ALA A 280 41.92 -23.93 6.42
N PHE A 281 42.93 -23.08 6.30
CA PHE A 281 44.29 -23.33 6.81
C PHE A 281 44.35 -23.45 8.34
N TYR A 282 43.59 -22.60 9.05
CA TYR A 282 43.56 -22.58 10.53
C TYR A 282 42.45 -23.44 11.17
N ASP A 283 41.72 -24.26 10.40
CA ASP A 283 40.52 -25.01 10.84
C ASP A 283 39.51 -24.15 11.63
N GLY A 284 39.28 -22.92 11.16
CA GLY A 284 38.43 -21.91 11.81
C GLY A 284 36.92 -22.17 11.75
N ASN A 285 36.50 -23.28 11.16
CA ASN A 285 35.10 -23.60 10.81
C ASN A 285 34.11 -23.45 11.97
N LYS A 286 34.47 -23.96 13.17
CA LYS A 286 33.58 -23.88 14.34
C LYS A 286 33.35 -22.44 14.80
N ARG A 287 34.37 -21.58 14.68
CA ARG A 287 34.32 -20.19 15.13
C ARG A 287 33.56 -19.30 14.15
N GLU A 288 33.77 -19.49 12.85
CA GLU A 288 32.99 -18.80 11.82
C GLU A 288 31.51 -19.22 11.86
N LYS A 289 31.23 -20.51 12.06
CA LYS A 289 29.86 -21.01 12.27
C LYS A 289 29.15 -20.30 13.43
N GLN A 290 29.81 -20.18 14.60
CA GLN A 290 29.24 -19.46 15.74
C GLN A 290 29.00 -17.97 15.44
N THR A 291 29.91 -17.33 14.71
CA THR A 291 29.81 -15.91 14.33
C THR A 291 28.60 -15.67 13.43
N ILE A 292 28.44 -16.48 12.38
CA ILE A 292 27.32 -16.39 11.43
C ILE A 292 25.99 -16.65 12.14
N TYR A 293 25.90 -17.69 12.97
CA TYR A 293 24.67 -17.95 13.73
C TYR A 293 24.33 -16.83 14.71
N SER A 294 25.32 -16.16 15.30
CA SER A 294 25.06 -15.04 16.21
C SER A 294 24.42 -13.85 15.48
N VAL A 295 24.91 -13.51 14.29
CA VAL A 295 24.38 -12.41 13.46
C VAL A 295 23.02 -12.79 12.88
N PHE A 296 22.88 -14.03 12.40
CA PHE A 296 21.61 -14.56 11.92
C PHE A 296 20.54 -14.55 13.02
N ARG A 297 20.88 -14.92 14.26
CA ARG A 297 19.93 -14.89 15.38
C ARG A 297 19.44 -13.47 15.69
N LYS A 298 20.30 -12.44 15.59
CA LYS A 298 19.89 -11.04 15.74
C LYS A 298 18.88 -10.63 14.66
N LEU A 299 19.12 -11.02 13.41
CA LEU A 299 18.20 -10.79 12.30
C LEU A 299 16.85 -11.49 12.54
N VAL A 300 16.86 -12.77 12.93
CA VAL A 300 15.64 -13.54 13.21
C VAL A 300 14.82 -12.93 14.35
N GLU A 301 15.45 -12.51 15.45
CA GLU A 301 14.76 -11.85 16.56
C GLU A 301 14.09 -10.54 16.12
N HIS A 302 14.77 -9.74 15.30
CA HIS A 302 14.19 -8.52 14.72
C HIS A 302 13.00 -8.83 13.82
N LEU A 303 13.14 -9.82 12.93
CA LEU A 303 12.06 -10.26 12.03
C LEU A 303 10.86 -10.77 12.81
N HIS A 304 11.06 -11.53 13.89
CA HIS A 304 9.95 -12.01 14.72
C HIS A 304 9.18 -10.85 15.38
N ASN A 305 9.89 -9.88 15.94
CA ASN A 305 9.30 -8.67 16.50
C ASN A 305 8.56 -7.84 15.44
N PHE A 306 9.11 -7.77 14.23
CA PHE A 306 8.50 -7.08 13.10
C PHE A 306 7.22 -7.76 12.63
N ILE A 307 7.20 -9.10 12.56
CA ILE A 307 6.02 -9.90 12.20
C ILE A 307 4.89 -9.66 13.22
N LEU A 308 5.19 -9.72 14.52
CA LEU A 308 4.19 -9.42 15.57
C LEU A 308 3.65 -7.99 15.47
N PHE A 309 4.52 -7.02 15.18
CA PHE A 309 4.10 -5.64 14.97
C PHE A 309 3.18 -5.50 13.74
N ARG A 310 3.54 -6.13 12.61
CA ARG A 310 2.71 -6.15 11.40
C ARG A 310 1.37 -6.84 11.63
N PHE A 311 1.34 -7.93 12.39
CA PHE A 311 0.10 -8.61 12.76
C PHE A 311 -0.83 -7.69 13.55
N SER A 312 -0.33 -7.04 14.60
CA SER A 312 -1.12 -6.10 15.42
C SER A 312 -1.63 -4.92 14.59
N MET A 313 -0.79 -4.37 13.72
CA MET A 313 -1.19 -3.29 12.81
C MET A 313 -2.24 -3.75 11.80
N GLY A 314 -2.09 -4.94 11.21
CA GLY A 314 -3.06 -5.50 10.27
C GLY A 314 -4.42 -5.78 10.90
N PHE A 315 -4.44 -6.17 12.17
CA PHE A 315 -5.67 -6.30 12.96
C PHE A 315 -6.38 -4.95 13.15
N ILE A 316 -5.65 -3.90 13.56
CA ILE A 316 -6.21 -2.55 13.72
C ILE A 316 -6.71 -2.00 12.38
N ASP A 317 -5.93 -2.19 11.30
CA ASP A 317 -6.28 -1.77 9.95
C ASP A 317 -7.59 -2.42 9.49
N SER A 318 -7.75 -3.73 9.73
CA SER A 318 -8.99 -4.44 9.40
C SER A 318 -10.19 -3.93 10.19
N ILE A 319 -10.02 -3.61 11.47
CA ILE A 319 -11.10 -3.06 12.31
C ILE A 319 -11.56 -1.70 11.82
N ILE A 320 -10.62 -0.79 11.59
CA ILE A 320 -10.93 0.59 11.23
C ILE A 320 -11.36 0.68 9.76
N ALA A 321 -10.58 0.13 8.84
CA ALA A 321 -10.82 0.30 7.42
C ALA A 321 -11.98 -0.56 6.89
N LYS A 322 -12.29 -1.70 7.53
CA LYS A 322 -13.40 -2.57 7.09
C LYS A 322 -14.60 -2.48 8.01
N TYR A 323 -14.47 -2.94 9.26
CA TYR A 323 -15.66 -3.11 10.12
C TYR A 323 -16.29 -1.77 10.54
N PHE A 324 -15.52 -0.81 11.03
CA PHE A 324 -16.05 0.51 11.36
C PHE A 324 -16.51 1.28 10.13
N ALA A 325 -15.81 1.15 9.00
CA ALA A 325 -16.23 1.76 7.74
C ALA A 325 -17.62 1.25 7.30
N THR A 326 -17.88 -0.05 7.41
CA THR A 326 -19.21 -0.63 7.10
C THR A 326 -20.30 -0.11 8.05
N VAL A 327 -20.00 0.01 9.35
CA VAL A 327 -20.97 0.57 10.32
C VAL A 327 -21.31 2.01 9.99
N VAL A 328 -20.31 2.85 9.69
CA VAL A 328 -20.54 4.23 9.24
C VAL A 328 -21.32 4.26 7.94
N GLY A 329 -21.00 3.38 6.98
CA GLY A 329 -21.75 3.22 5.74
C GLY A 329 -23.23 2.93 5.98
N TYR A 330 -23.56 1.98 6.86
CA TYR A 330 -24.95 1.68 7.22
C TYR A 330 -25.66 2.84 7.91
N LEU A 331 -24.98 3.57 8.80
CA LEU A 331 -25.55 4.76 9.44
C LEU A 331 -25.85 5.88 8.43
N VAL A 332 -24.98 6.08 7.45
CA VAL A 332 -25.18 7.08 6.39
C VAL A 332 -26.33 6.69 5.47
N VAL A 333 -26.39 5.41 5.08
CA VAL A 333 -27.47 4.90 4.22
C VAL A 333 -28.79 4.88 4.95
N SER A 334 -28.84 4.60 6.26
CA SER A 334 -30.11 4.50 7.00
C SER A 334 -30.73 5.85 7.33
N ARG A 335 -29.95 6.94 7.43
CA ARG A 335 -30.47 8.30 7.73
C ARG A 335 -31.64 8.75 6.84
N PRO A 336 -31.55 8.77 5.50
CA PRO A 336 -32.65 9.22 4.64
C PRO A 336 -33.92 8.36 4.77
N PHE A 337 -33.78 7.08 5.14
CA PHE A 337 -34.92 6.16 5.30
C PHE A 337 -35.55 6.21 6.69
N LEU A 338 -34.79 6.61 7.72
CA LEU A 338 -35.25 6.71 9.11
C LEU A 338 -35.74 8.11 9.47
N ASP A 339 -35.31 9.14 8.74
CA ASP A 339 -35.76 10.51 8.96
C ASP A 339 -37.12 10.74 8.26
N LEU A 340 -38.20 10.58 9.03
CA LEU A 340 -39.61 10.71 8.57
C LEU A 340 -39.97 12.09 7.98
N SER A 341 -39.07 13.06 8.06
CA SER A 341 -39.26 14.45 7.65
C SER A 341 -38.90 14.73 6.18
N HIS A 342 -38.35 13.76 5.44
CA HIS A 342 -37.98 13.95 4.04
C HIS A 342 -39.20 13.90 3.09
N PRO A 343 -39.41 14.92 2.23
CA PRO A 343 -40.62 15.06 1.40
C PRO A 343 -40.80 13.96 0.33
N ARG A 344 -39.79 13.09 0.11
CA ARG A 344 -39.86 11.92 -0.77
C ARG A 344 -40.53 10.69 -0.14
N HIS A 345 -40.62 10.60 1.19
CA HIS A 345 -41.06 9.38 1.88
C HIS A 345 -42.42 9.50 2.59
N LEU A 346 -43.07 10.67 2.53
CA LEU A 346 -44.42 10.89 3.08
C LEU A 346 -45.53 10.10 2.36
N LYS A 347 -45.27 9.53 1.17
CA LYS A 347 -46.24 8.76 0.37
C LYS A 347 -45.79 7.35 -0.04
N SER A 348 -44.56 6.94 0.28
CA SER A 348 -44.00 5.69 -0.24
C SER A 348 -44.37 4.48 0.61
N THR A 349 -44.98 3.47 0.00
CA THR A 349 -45.39 2.22 0.66
C THR A 349 -44.17 1.33 0.94
N HIS A 350 -44.24 0.44 1.94
CA HIS A 350 -43.15 -0.47 2.34
C HIS A 350 -42.52 -1.27 1.17
N SER A 351 -43.25 -1.47 0.07
CA SER A 351 -42.80 -2.07 -1.19
C SER A 351 -41.86 -1.16 -2.01
N GLU A 352 -42.13 0.16 -2.09
CA GLU A 352 -41.31 1.11 -2.84
C GLU A 352 -39.99 1.44 -2.13
N LEU A 353 -39.97 1.35 -0.80
CA LEU A 353 -38.76 1.47 0.02
C LEU A 353 -37.75 0.32 -0.24
N LEU A 354 -38.22 -0.82 -0.78
CA LEU A 354 -37.38 -1.95 -1.17
C LEU A 354 -36.86 -1.84 -2.61
N GLU A 355 -37.54 -1.10 -3.50
CA GLU A 355 -37.14 -0.93 -4.91
C GLU A 355 -36.10 0.16 -5.16
N VAL A 356 -35.95 1.14 -4.24
CA VAL A 356 -34.98 2.25 -4.36
C VAL A 356 -33.59 1.87 -3.80
N LYS A 357 -33.42 0.63 -3.36
CA LYS A 357 -32.14 0.08 -2.90
C LYS A 357 -31.26 -0.31 -4.09
#